data_AF-A0A2K4WWA0-F1
#
_entry.id   AF-A0A2K4WWA0-F1
#
_cell.length_a   1.000
_cell.length_b   1.000
_cell.length_c   1.000
_cell.angle_alpha   90.00
_cell.angle_beta   90.00
_cell.angle_gamma   90.00
#
_symmetry.space_group_name_H-M   'P 1'
#
loop_
_entity.id
_entity.type
_entity.pdbx_description
1 polymer ?
#
loop_
_entity_poly.entity_id
_entity_poly.type
_entity_poly.pdbx_seq_one_letter_code
_entity_poly.pdbx_strand_id
1 'polypeptide(L)'
;MPGFCWLTHEVDYAAFPASLQVVWVFDTLADKNTALARGLMERMIGLTVEALDDAQVSLSNAAAHVHVDCEEQCLRENGGDWQQRIKRKYARRS
;
A
#
# COMPACT_ATOMS: atom_id res chain seq x y z
N MET A 1 -9.94 6.77 8.23
CA MET A 1 -10.77 5.91 7.36
C MET A 1 -11.20 4.75 8.23
N PRO A 2 -12.50 4.42 8.37
CA PRO A 2 -12.92 3.32 9.24
C PRO A 2 -12.18 2.03 8.89
N GLY A 3 -11.70 1.33 9.92
CA GLY A 3 -10.95 0.09 9.78
C GLY A 3 -9.53 0.23 9.21
N PHE A 4 -9.00 1.44 8.98
CA PHE A 4 -7.58 1.61 8.65
C PHE A 4 -6.72 1.32 9.89
N CYS A 5 -5.67 0.51 9.73
CA CYS A 5 -4.76 0.12 10.80
C CYS A 5 -3.43 0.85 10.69
N TRP A 6 -2.73 0.64 9.57
CA TRP A 6 -1.39 1.15 9.33
C TRP A 6 -1.07 1.10 7.84
N LEU A 7 0.07 1.65 7.46
CA LEU A 7 0.63 1.51 6.11
C LEU A 7 2.10 1.16 6.19
N THR A 8 2.62 0.52 5.15
CA THR A 8 4.03 0.21 5.00
C THR A 8 4.49 0.48 3.57
N HIS A 9 5.79 0.42 3.35
CA HIS A 9 6.37 0.52 2.02
C HIS A 9 7.44 -0.56 1.78
N GLU A 10 7.63 -0.89 0.51
CA GLU A 10 8.72 -1.71 0.02
C GLU A 10 9.48 -0.93 -1.05
N VAL A 11 10.80 -1.05 -1.03
CA VAL A 11 11.66 -0.28 -1.92
C VAL A 11 12.93 -1.05 -2.24
N ASP A 12 13.25 -1.10 -3.54
CA ASP A 12 14.60 -1.41 -4.00
C ASP A 12 15.32 -0.08 -4.26
N TYR A 13 16.33 0.21 -3.44
CA TYR A 13 17.10 1.45 -3.54
C TYR A 13 17.92 1.57 -4.83
N ALA A 14 18.24 0.45 -5.51
CA ALA A 14 18.92 0.49 -6.80
C ALA A 14 18.02 1.03 -7.92
N ALA A 15 16.69 0.90 -7.77
CA ALA A 15 15.69 1.33 -8.73
C ALA A 15 14.74 2.41 -8.18
N PHE A 16 15.12 3.04 -7.07
CA PHE A 16 14.33 4.11 -6.46
C PHE A 16 14.33 5.37 -7.36
N PRO A 17 13.19 6.08 -7.50
CA PRO A 17 11.90 5.87 -6.84
C PRO A 17 10.94 4.93 -7.59
N ALA A 18 11.31 4.45 -8.78
CA ALA A 18 10.44 3.61 -9.59
C ALA A 18 10.08 2.27 -8.93
N SER A 19 10.90 1.74 -8.04
CA SER A 19 10.63 0.50 -7.30
C SER A 19 9.58 0.66 -6.19
N LEU A 20 9.46 1.85 -5.58
CA LEU A 20 8.67 2.10 -4.36
C LEU A 20 7.26 1.54 -4.46
N GLN A 21 6.81 0.76 -3.48
CA GLN A 21 5.42 0.33 -3.34
C GLN A 21 4.94 0.71 -1.94
N VAL A 22 3.75 1.28 -1.85
CA VAL A 22 3.08 1.67 -0.60
C VAL A 22 1.84 0.81 -0.44
N VAL A 23 1.66 0.21 0.73
CA VAL A 23 0.53 -0.67 1.03
C VAL A 23 -0.23 -0.12 2.23
N TRP A 24 -1.48 0.28 2.00
CA TRP A 24 -2.43 0.70 3.04
C TRP A 24 -3.17 -0.52 3.57
N VAL A 25 -3.14 -0.72 4.89
CA VAL A 25 -3.69 -1.93 5.53
C VAL A 25 -4.90 -1.59 6.38
N PHE A 26 -5.99 -2.30 6.11
CA PHE A 26 -7.22 -2.29 6.89
C PHE A 26 -7.31 -3.50 7.82
N ASP A 27 -8.19 -3.46 8.81
CA ASP A 27 -8.36 -4.55 9.77
C ASP A 27 -9.00 -5.77 9.08
N THR A 28 -10.17 -5.56 8.50
CA THR A 28 -10.96 -6.63 7.87
C THR A 28 -11.08 -6.47 6.36
N LEU A 29 -11.42 -7.56 5.67
CA LEU A 29 -11.77 -7.50 4.25
C LEU A 29 -13.02 -6.62 4.01
N ALA A 30 -13.95 -6.59 4.96
CA ALA A 30 -15.15 -5.75 4.88
C ALA A 30 -14.81 -4.26 4.94
N ASP A 31 -13.91 -3.85 5.82
CA ASP A 31 -13.44 -2.46 5.93
C ASP A 31 -12.72 -2.03 4.66
N LYS A 32 -11.82 -2.89 4.16
CA LYS A 32 -11.12 -2.67 2.89
C LYS A 32 -12.11 -2.42 1.75
N ASN A 33 -13.08 -3.32 1.57
CA ASN A 33 -14.07 -3.21 0.49
C ASN A 33 -14.96 -1.98 0.65
N THR A 34 -15.33 -1.63 1.89
CA THR A 34 -16.10 -0.43 2.18
C THR A 34 -15.32 0.83 1.84
N ALA A 35 -14.02 0.88 2.16
CA ALA A 35 -13.16 2.00 1.83
C ALA A 35 -13.05 2.19 0.30
N LEU A 36 -12.84 1.10 -0.44
CA LEU A 36 -12.78 1.13 -1.90
C LEU A 36 -14.12 1.56 -2.52
N ALA A 37 -15.25 0.99 -2.05
CA ALA A 37 -16.59 1.36 -2.53
C ALA A 37 -16.95 2.82 -2.26
N ARG A 38 -16.36 3.44 -1.23
CA ARG A 38 -16.51 4.87 -0.90
C ARG A 38 -15.55 5.78 -1.67
N GLY A 39 -14.77 5.25 -2.62
CA GLY A 39 -13.81 6.03 -3.40
C GLY A 39 -12.58 6.48 -2.61
N LEU A 40 -12.28 5.86 -1.46
CA LEU A 40 -11.14 6.28 -0.65
C LEU A 40 -9.78 5.99 -1.29
N MET A 41 -9.74 5.25 -2.41
CA MET A 41 -8.51 5.02 -3.18
C MET A 41 -7.85 6.33 -3.63
N GLU A 42 -8.63 7.26 -4.17
CA GLU A 42 -8.09 8.56 -4.62
C GLU A 42 -7.51 9.36 -3.45
N ARG A 43 -8.16 9.27 -2.28
CA ARG A 43 -7.66 9.89 -1.05
C ARG A 43 -6.35 9.25 -0.57
N MET A 44 -6.23 7.93 -0.62
CA MET A 44 -4.98 7.23 -0.25
C MET A 44 -3.83 7.60 -1.19
N ILE A 45 -4.12 7.71 -2.50
CA ILE A 45 -3.14 8.18 -3.49
C ILE A 45 -2.72 9.61 -3.18
N GLY A 46 -3.66 10.54 -2.96
CA GLY A 46 -3.36 11.93 -2.65
C GLY A 46 -2.50 12.09 -1.40
N LEU A 47 -2.84 11.39 -0.31
CA LEU A 47 -2.03 11.39 0.92
C LEU A 47 -0.63 10.80 0.72
N THR A 48 -0.51 9.79 -0.15
CA THR A 48 0.80 9.22 -0.49
C THR A 48 1.64 10.21 -1.29
N VAL A 49 1.03 10.92 -2.25
CA VAL A 49 1.71 11.96 -3.05
C VAL A 49 2.19 13.10 -2.14
N GLU A 50 1.31 13.61 -1.27
CA GLU A 50 1.66 14.68 -0.33
C GLU A 50 2.87 14.30 0.54
N ALA A 51 2.88 13.09 1.11
CA ALA A 51 4.00 12.60 1.91
C ALA A 51 5.30 12.42 1.10
N LEU A 52 5.20 12.04 -0.17
CA LEU A 52 6.37 11.89 -1.04
C LEU A 52 6.92 13.24 -1.51
N ASP A 53 6.05 14.21 -1.81
CA ASP A 53 6.45 15.57 -2.16
C ASP A 53 7.16 16.26 -0.98
N ASP A 54 6.65 16.08 0.24
CA ASP A 54 7.32 16.54 1.48
C ASP A 54 8.71 15.93 1.65
N ALA A 55 8.89 14.69 1.18
CA ALA A 55 10.17 13.98 1.16
C ALA A 55 11.03 14.29 -0.08
N GLN A 56 10.60 15.19 -0.96
CA GLN A 56 11.25 15.53 -2.23
C GLN A 56 11.40 14.34 -3.20
N VAL A 57 10.43 13.41 -3.16
CA VAL A 57 10.38 12.21 -4.00
C VAL A 57 9.30 12.37 -5.07
N SER A 58 9.72 12.52 -6.33
CA SER A 58 8.80 12.63 -7.46
C SER A 58 8.45 11.26 -8.06
N LEU A 59 7.16 10.93 -8.14
CA LEU A 59 6.63 9.75 -8.85
C LEU A 59 5.78 10.16 -10.04
N SER A 60 6.07 9.60 -11.22
CA SER A 60 5.31 9.89 -12.45
C SER A 60 3.90 9.30 -12.47
N ASN A 61 3.66 8.19 -11.76
CA ASN A 61 2.35 7.56 -11.66
C ASN A 61 2.12 7.00 -10.25
N ALA A 62 1.81 7.86 -9.28
CA ALA A 62 1.62 7.46 -7.89
C ALA A 62 0.55 6.35 -7.70
N ALA A 63 -0.50 6.33 -8.53
CA ALA A 63 -1.54 5.30 -8.47
C ALA A 63 -1.00 3.88 -8.68
N ALA A 64 0.05 3.72 -9.51
CA ALA A 64 0.68 2.42 -9.74
C ALA A 64 1.58 1.95 -8.58
N HIS A 65 1.78 2.79 -7.57
CA HIS A 65 2.61 2.52 -6.40
C HIS A 65 1.78 2.33 -5.13
N VAL A 66 0.46 2.57 -5.16
CA VAL A 66 -0.41 2.51 -3.99
C VAL A 66 -1.31 1.28 -4.05
N HIS A 67 -1.20 0.44 -3.03
CA HIS A 67 -1.96 -0.79 -2.87
C HIS A 67 -2.79 -0.75 -1.59
N VAL A 68 -3.84 -1.57 -1.56
CA VAL A 68 -4.72 -1.70 -0.39
C VAL A 68 -4.90 -3.17 -0.03
N ASP A 69 -4.73 -3.48 1.24
CA ASP A 69 -4.81 -4.83 1.77
C ASP A 69 -5.44 -4.86 3.18
N CYS A 70 -5.54 -6.03 3.82
CA CYS A 70 -6.01 -6.13 5.20
C CYS A 70 -5.33 -7.23 6.03
N GLU A 71 -5.35 -7.03 7.36
CA GLU A 71 -4.83 -7.98 8.35
C GLU A 71 -5.50 -9.35 8.24
N GLU A 72 -6.82 -9.38 8.14
CA GLU A 72 -7.59 -10.63 8.00
C GLU A 72 -7.10 -11.49 6.81
N GLN A 73 -6.79 -10.87 5.67
CA GLN A 73 -6.28 -11.60 4.51
C GLN A 73 -4.81 -12.02 4.67
N CYS A 74 -3.96 -11.20 5.31
CA CYS A 74 -2.60 -11.61 5.63
C CYS A 74 -2.57 -12.80 6.59
N LEU A 75 -3.42 -12.78 7.62
CA LEU A 75 -3.57 -13.89 8.54
C LEU A 75 -4.01 -15.17 7.81
N ARG A 76 -5.04 -15.07 6.97
CA ARG A 76 -5.60 -16.22 6.25
C ARG A 76 -4.65 -16.83 5.21
N GLU A 77 -3.95 -16.00 4.44
CA GLU A 77 -3.15 -16.44 3.28
C GLU A 77 -1.67 -16.64 3.61
N ASN A 78 -1.17 -15.95 4.63
CA ASN A 78 0.26 -15.89 4.97
C ASN A 78 0.54 -16.11 6.47
N GLY A 79 -0.47 -16.48 7.27
CA GLY A 79 -0.28 -16.68 8.71
C GLY A 79 0.12 -15.42 9.48
N GLY A 80 -0.18 -14.24 8.93
CA GLY A 80 0.24 -12.94 9.49
C GLY A 80 1.66 -12.52 9.08
N ASP A 81 2.32 -13.28 8.21
CA ASP A 81 3.64 -12.92 7.68
C ASP A 81 3.53 -11.85 6.59
N TRP A 82 3.56 -10.59 7.03
CA TRP A 82 3.54 -9.43 6.15
C TRP A 82 4.79 -9.31 5.28
N GLN A 83 5.96 -9.74 5.73
CA GLN A 83 7.17 -9.71 4.91
C GLN A 83 7.02 -10.63 3.69
N GLN A 84 6.53 -11.85 3.91
CA GLN A 84 6.25 -12.79 2.83
C GLN A 84 5.14 -12.28 1.91
N ARG A 85 4.05 -11.74 2.48
CA ARG A 85 2.93 -11.20 1.72
C ARG A 85 3.37 -10.09 0.78
N ILE A 86 4.13 -9.12 1.28
CA ILE A 86 4.63 -7.98 0.51
C ILE A 86 5.55 -8.46 -0.62
N LYS A 87 6.52 -9.32 -0.31
CA LYS A 87 7.44 -9.89 -1.33
C LYS A 87 6.71 -10.64 -2.44
N ARG A 88 5.59 -11.29 -2.12
CA ARG A 88 4.81 -12.07 -3.10
C ARG A 88 3.88 -11.22 -3.94
N LYS A 89 3.20 -10.24 -3.33
CA LYS A 89 2.13 -9.48 -3.97
C LYS A 89 2.56 -8.14 -4.54
N TYR A 90 3.52 -7.47 -3.91
CA TYR A 90 3.79 -6.06 -4.18
C TYR A 90 5.21 -5.80 -4.69
N ALA A 91 6.21 -6.58 -4.28
CA ALA A 91 7.59 -6.36 -4.71
C ALA A 91 7.71 -6.25 -6.24
N ARG A 92 8.21 -5.10 -6.70
CA ARG A 92 8.48 -4.87 -8.12
C ARG A 92 9.70 -5.70 -8.51
N ARG A 93 9.50 -6.68 -9.39
CA ARG A 93 10.62 -7.43 -9.97
C ARG A 93 11.27 -6.57 -11.05
N SER A 94 12.55 -6.25 -10.86
CA SER A 94 13.43 -5.69 -11.89
C SER A 94 13.62 -6.66 -13.05
#